data_AF-A0A961UQT0-F1
#
_entry.id   AF-A0A961UQT0-F1
#
_cell.length_a   1.000
_cell.length_b   1.000
_cell.length_c   1.000
_cell.angle_alpha   90.00
_cell.angle_beta   90.00
_cell.angle_gamma   90.00
#
_symmetry.space_group_name_H-M   'P 1'
#
loop_
_entity.id
_entity.type
_entity.pdbx_description
1 polymer ?
#
loop_
_entity_poly.entity_id
_entity_poly.type
_entity_poly.pdbx_seq_one_letter_code
_entity_poly.pdbx_strand_id
1 'polypeptide(L)'
;MSTSTARGRRTAKPKAQKPAGSSEPYLRITGLWKAFGEFLALKDISLDVNQGEFICFLGPSGCGKTTLLRAIAGLDPQTRGTISQGGKDISELPASGRDYGIVFQSYALFPNLTIERNIAFGLENAGRPRAEINARVKELLDLVGLPDQAKKYPAQLSGGQ
;
A
#
# COMPACT_ATOMS: atom_id res chain seq x y z
N MET A 1 43.28 -24.40 46.52
CA MET A 1 44.13 -23.40 45.85
C MET A 1 43.78 -23.45 44.37
N SER A 2 42.92 -22.55 43.91
CA SER A 2 43.29 -21.37 43.07
C SER A 2 43.71 -21.82 41.66
N THR A 3 43.13 -21.40 40.53
CA THR A 3 42.41 -20.18 40.16
C THR A 3 41.92 -20.31 38.70
N SER A 4 40.82 -19.63 38.37
CA SER A 4 40.58 -18.90 37.10
C SER A 4 40.67 -19.64 35.76
N THR A 5 39.58 -19.60 34.97
CA THR A 5 39.54 -18.86 33.69
C THR A 5 38.11 -18.79 33.16
N ALA A 6 37.49 -17.62 33.33
CA ALA A 6 36.31 -17.21 32.58
C ALA A 6 36.77 -16.35 31.40
N ARG A 7 36.28 -16.65 30.17
CA ARG A 7 35.88 -15.69 29.10
C ARG A 7 35.85 -16.38 27.73
N GLY A 8 34.69 -16.30 27.09
CA GLY A 8 34.52 -16.50 25.64
C GLY A 8 33.38 -15.61 25.16
N ARG A 9 33.72 -14.34 24.87
CA ARG A 9 32.80 -13.26 24.50
C ARG A 9 32.06 -13.60 23.21
N ARG A 10 30.72 -13.49 23.23
CA ARG A 10 29.89 -13.30 22.04
C ARG A 10 30.28 -11.99 21.37
N THR A 11 30.89 -12.03 20.19
CA THR A 11 31.06 -10.86 19.33
C THR A 11 29.81 -10.68 18.48
N ALA A 12 28.94 -9.79 18.92
CA ALA A 12 27.86 -9.24 18.11
C ALA A 12 28.45 -8.48 16.91
N LYS A 13 27.95 -8.75 15.70
CA LYS A 13 28.26 -7.94 14.51
C LYS A 13 27.59 -6.56 14.61
N PRO A 14 28.18 -5.51 14.01
CA PRO A 14 27.75 -4.13 14.24
C PRO A 14 26.42 -3.85 13.51
N LYS A 15 25.46 -3.23 14.22
CA LYS A 15 24.31 -2.57 13.59
C LYS A 15 24.82 -1.37 12.82
N ALA A 16 24.60 -1.35 11.51
CA ALA A 16 24.79 -0.17 10.68
C ALA A 16 23.88 0.94 11.20
N GLN A 17 24.47 2.00 11.74
CA GLN A 17 23.76 3.16 12.24
C GLN A 17 23.53 4.12 11.07
N LYS A 18 22.26 4.28 10.68
CA LYS A 18 21.84 5.23 9.63
C LYS A 18 21.98 6.65 10.17
N PRO A 19 22.56 7.62 9.43
CA PRO A 19 22.81 8.96 9.93
C PRO A 19 21.48 9.72 10.15
N ALA A 20 21.49 10.59 11.15
CA ALA A 20 20.38 11.42 11.58
C ALA A 20 20.03 12.48 10.53
N GLY A 21 18.97 12.21 9.76
CA GLY A 21 18.06 13.20 9.19
C GLY A 21 16.66 12.74 9.57
N SER A 22 16.10 13.31 10.64
CA SER A 22 14.84 12.84 11.25
C SER A 22 13.63 13.31 10.44
N SER A 23 13.38 12.67 9.31
CA SER A 23 12.02 12.53 8.81
C SER A 23 11.54 11.14 9.19
N GLU A 24 10.52 11.06 10.05
CA GLU A 24 9.84 9.79 10.30
C GLU A 24 9.39 9.21 8.95
N PRO A 25 9.58 7.89 8.70
CA PRO A 25 9.10 7.30 7.45
C PRO A 25 7.60 7.52 7.31
N TYR A 26 7.17 7.76 6.08
CA TYR A 26 5.76 8.00 5.78
C TYR A 26 4.94 6.73 5.95
N LEU A 27 5.46 5.56 5.59
CA LEU A 27 4.86 4.26 5.90
C LEU A 27 5.88 3.41 6.67
N ARG A 28 5.49 2.89 7.83
CA ARG A 28 6.33 1.98 8.62
C ARG A 28 5.55 0.72 8.94
N ILE A 29 6.17 -0.41 8.64
CA ILE A 29 5.68 -1.76 8.94
C ILE A 29 6.68 -2.35 9.94
N THR A 30 6.19 -2.81 11.09
CA THR A 30 7.04 -3.39 12.14
C THR A 30 6.59 -4.80 12.47
N GLY A 31 7.46 -5.76 12.16
CA GLY A 31 7.28 -7.18 12.51
C GLY A 31 5.91 -7.73 12.08
N LEU A 32 5.51 -7.49 10.83
CA LEU A 32 4.21 -7.87 10.30
C LEU A 32 4.16 -9.36 9.98
N TRP A 33 3.12 -10.03 10.48
CA TRP A 33 2.82 -11.42 10.20
C TRP A 33 1.43 -11.53 9.59
N LYS A 34 1.25 -12.44 8.64
CA LYS A 34 -0.06 -12.78 8.09
C LYS A 34 -0.16 -14.28 7.88
N ALA A 35 -1.07 -14.90 8.62
CA ALA A 35 -1.43 -16.31 8.48
C ALA A 35 -2.88 -16.47 7.97
N PHE A 36 -3.10 -17.55 7.25
CA PHE A 36 -4.40 -18.03 6.80
C PHE A 36 -4.60 -19.45 7.35
N GLY A 37 -5.27 -19.57 8.50
CA GLY A 37 -5.23 -20.82 9.27
C GLY A 37 -3.79 -21.17 9.64
N GLU A 38 -3.37 -22.40 9.29
CA GLU A 38 -2.01 -22.91 9.53
C GLU A 38 -0.98 -22.37 8.52
N PHE A 39 -1.40 -21.78 7.40
CA PHE A 39 -0.49 -21.31 6.36
C PHE A 39 0.04 -19.90 6.68
N LEU A 40 1.33 -19.78 6.92
CA LEU A 40 2.01 -18.50 7.17
C LEU A 40 2.48 -17.84 5.87
N ALA A 41 1.71 -16.87 5.37
CA ALA A 41 2.00 -16.17 4.11
C ALA A 41 3.06 -15.06 4.27
N LEU A 42 3.05 -14.35 5.39
CA LEU A 42 4.05 -13.31 5.71
C LEU A 42 4.62 -13.56 7.11
N LYS A 43 5.94 -13.49 7.22
CA LYS A 43 6.66 -13.75 8.47
C LYS A 43 7.63 -12.60 8.75
N ASP A 44 7.40 -11.89 9.85
CA ASP A 44 8.30 -10.88 10.40
C ASP A 44 8.76 -9.81 9.40
N ILE A 45 7.82 -9.27 8.63
CA ILE A 45 8.10 -8.25 7.63
C ILE A 45 8.25 -6.90 8.31
N SER A 46 9.40 -6.25 8.13
CA SER A 46 9.61 -4.85 8.55
C SER A 46 10.10 -4.03 7.36
N LEU A 47 9.49 -2.85 7.16
CA LEU A 47 9.74 -1.98 6.01
C LEU A 47 9.46 -0.53 6.40
N ASP A 48 10.39 0.36 6.08
CA ASP A 48 10.19 1.81 6.17
C ASP A 48 10.18 2.38 4.75
N VAL A 49 9.20 3.22 4.43
CA VAL A 49 9.03 3.92 3.15
C VAL A 49 8.93 5.40 3.43
N ASN A 50 9.77 6.20 2.79
CA ASN A 50 9.78 7.65 2.95
C ASN A 50 8.72 8.31 2.07
N GLN A 51 8.39 9.56 2.38
CA GLN A 51 7.44 10.31 1.58
C GLN A 51 7.97 10.52 0.16
N GLY A 52 7.14 10.20 -0.85
CA GLY A 52 7.52 10.31 -2.27
C GLY A 52 8.45 9.19 -2.77
N GLU A 53 8.77 8.20 -1.94
CA GLU A 53 9.61 7.08 -2.34
C GLU A 53 8.83 6.10 -3.23
N PHE A 54 9.45 5.68 -4.33
CA PHE A 54 8.91 4.67 -5.23
C PHE A 54 9.55 3.31 -4.97
N ILE A 55 8.74 2.31 -4.60
CA ILE A 55 9.21 0.97 -4.24
C ILE A 55 8.60 -0.07 -5.16
N CYS A 56 9.42 -1.04 -5.58
CA CYS A 56 8.98 -2.21 -6.30
C CYS A 56 9.22 -3.48 -5.47
N PHE A 57 8.19 -4.33 -5.33
CA PHE A 57 8.33 -5.65 -4.73
C PHE A 57 8.58 -6.71 -5.80
N LEU A 58 9.75 -7.34 -5.76
CA LEU A 58 10.15 -8.40 -6.68
C LEU A 58 10.19 -9.75 -5.96
N GLY A 59 9.76 -10.81 -6.65
CA GLY A 59 9.83 -12.17 -6.13
C GLY A 59 8.95 -13.13 -6.92
N PRO A 60 9.10 -14.45 -6.73
CA PRO A 60 8.34 -15.47 -7.46
C PRO A 60 6.84 -15.39 -7.18
N SER A 61 6.03 -16.07 -7.99
CA SER A 61 4.61 -16.23 -7.71
C SER A 61 4.43 -16.87 -6.32
N GLY A 62 3.46 -16.38 -5.55
CA GLY A 62 3.18 -16.89 -4.20
C GLY A 62 4.10 -16.39 -3.08
N CYS A 63 5.09 -15.54 -3.34
CA CYS A 63 6.00 -15.03 -2.29
C CYS A 63 5.39 -13.96 -1.35
N GLY A 64 4.08 -13.74 -1.39
CA GLY A 64 3.38 -12.84 -0.46
C GLY A 64 3.28 -11.37 -0.85
N LYS A 65 3.71 -10.93 -2.05
CA LYS A 65 3.62 -9.52 -2.49
C LYS A 65 2.21 -8.96 -2.40
N THR A 66 1.25 -9.65 -3.03
CA THR A 66 -0.16 -9.25 -3.01
C THR A 66 -0.73 -9.31 -1.60
N THR A 67 -0.32 -10.29 -0.79
CA THR A 67 -0.70 -10.40 0.62
C THR A 67 -0.21 -9.19 1.43
N LEU A 68 1.02 -8.74 1.21
CA LEU A 68 1.59 -7.57 1.90
C LEU A 68 0.85 -6.29 1.50
N LEU A 69 0.63 -6.07 0.20
CA LEU A 69 -0.12 -4.90 -0.29
C LEU A 69 -1.55 -4.87 0.27
N ARG A 70 -2.23 -6.02 0.34
CA ARG A 70 -3.57 -6.13 0.92
C ARG A 70 -3.59 -5.90 2.43
N ALA A 71 -2.54 -6.30 3.15
CA ALA A 71 -2.39 -6.03 4.58
C ALA A 71 -2.16 -4.54 4.86
N ILE A 72 -1.30 -3.88 4.08
CA ILE A 72 -1.09 -2.42 4.14
C ILE A 72 -2.41 -1.69 3.89
N ALA A 73 -3.12 -2.07 2.84
CA ALA A 73 -4.43 -1.54 2.48
C ALA A 73 -5.56 -1.86 3.49
N GLY A 74 -5.34 -2.74 4.48
CA GLY A 74 -6.40 -3.15 5.40
C GLY A 74 -7.52 -3.99 4.76
N LEU A 75 -7.30 -4.50 3.55
CA LEU A 75 -8.20 -5.44 2.87
C LEU A 75 -8.08 -6.85 3.46
N ASP A 76 -6.90 -7.20 3.96
CA ASP A 76 -6.64 -8.42 4.71
C ASP A 76 -5.74 -8.09 5.91
N PRO A 77 -6.31 -7.69 7.06
CA PRO A 77 -5.54 -7.24 8.22
C PRO A 77 -4.47 -8.25 8.64
N GLN A 78 -3.32 -7.74 9.06
CA GLN A 78 -2.22 -8.54 9.60
C GLN A 78 -2.66 -9.34 10.83
N THR A 79 -2.07 -10.52 11.02
CA THR A 79 -2.28 -11.34 12.22
C THR A 79 -1.53 -10.78 13.43
N ARG A 80 -0.34 -10.20 13.20
CA ARG A 80 0.50 -9.54 14.21
C ARG A 80 1.34 -8.43 13.57
N GLY A 81 1.92 -7.60 14.41
CA GLY A 81 2.74 -6.46 13.99
C GLY A 81 1.90 -5.20 13.76
N THR A 82 2.59 -4.11 13.45
CA THR A 82 1.96 -2.80 13.31
C THR A 82 2.28 -2.15 11.97
N ILE A 83 1.37 -1.29 11.54
CA ILE A 83 1.48 -0.46 10.34
C ILE A 83 1.14 0.96 10.74
N SER A 84 2.06 1.90 10.52
CA SER A 84 1.81 3.33 10.68
C SER A 84 1.99 4.09 9.37
N GLN A 85 1.15 5.10 9.16
CA GLN A 85 1.19 6.01 8.02
C GLN A 85 1.17 7.46 8.47
N GLY A 86 2.11 8.28 8.01
CA GLY A 86 2.23 9.70 8.38
C GLY A 86 2.28 9.92 9.90
N GLY A 87 2.97 9.04 10.63
CA GLY A 87 3.07 9.07 12.10
C GLY A 87 1.83 8.55 12.85
N LYS A 88 0.78 8.09 12.16
CA LYS A 88 -0.44 7.54 12.79
C LYS A 88 -0.45 6.02 12.69
N ASP A 89 -0.80 5.33 13.77
CA ASP A 89 -1.05 3.90 13.71
C ASP A 89 -2.35 3.63 12.94
N ILE A 90 -2.26 2.80 11.90
CA ILE A 90 -3.37 2.41 11.03
C ILE A 90 -3.66 0.91 11.09
N SER A 91 -3.00 0.18 11.99
CA SER A 91 -3.01 -1.28 12.09
C SER A 91 -4.43 -1.86 12.17
N GLU A 92 -5.33 -1.18 12.89
CA GLU A 92 -6.71 -1.60 13.14
C GLU A 92 -7.75 -0.81 12.33
N LEU A 93 -7.32 0.17 11.55
CA LEU A 93 -8.27 0.94 10.72
C LEU A 93 -8.82 0.06 9.59
N PRO A 94 -10.11 0.20 9.25
CA PRO A 94 -10.65 -0.40 8.04
C PRO A 94 -10.03 0.25 6.80
N ALA A 95 -10.10 -0.43 5.66
CA ALA A 95 -9.58 0.04 4.38
C ALA A 95 -9.95 1.51 4.06
N SER A 96 -11.21 1.89 4.27
CA SER A 96 -11.69 3.26 4.03
C SER A 96 -11.04 4.34 4.90
N GLY A 97 -10.45 3.97 6.04
CA GLY A 97 -9.78 4.89 6.96
C GLY A 97 -8.27 5.03 6.75
N ARG A 98 -7.68 4.30 5.80
CA ARG A 98 -6.22 4.22 5.61
C ARG A 98 -5.65 5.15 4.55
N ASP A 99 -6.48 5.94 3.87
CA ASP A 99 -6.07 6.96 2.88
C ASP A 99 -5.02 6.43 1.87
N TYR A 100 -5.42 5.44 1.05
CA TYR A 100 -4.61 4.86 -0.01
C TYR A 100 -5.43 4.65 -1.29
N GLY A 101 -4.73 4.53 -2.43
CA GLY A 101 -5.28 4.04 -3.69
C GLY A 101 -4.68 2.69 -4.06
N ILE A 102 -5.47 1.76 -4.58
CA ILE A 102 -5.01 0.48 -5.11
C ILE A 102 -5.48 0.32 -6.56
N VAL A 103 -4.60 -0.18 -7.42
CA VAL A 103 -4.93 -0.61 -8.77
C VAL A 103 -4.81 -2.13 -8.81
N PHE A 104 -5.89 -2.81 -9.20
CA PHE A 104 -5.93 -4.27 -9.30
C PHE A 104 -5.43 -4.75 -10.66
N GLN A 105 -4.92 -5.99 -10.71
CA GLN A 105 -4.49 -6.61 -11.97
C GLN A 105 -5.67 -6.86 -12.95
N SER A 106 -6.86 -7.14 -12.41
CA SER A 106 -8.10 -7.21 -13.19
C SER A 106 -8.82 -5.87 -13.06
N TYR A 107 -9.29 -5.31 -14.18
CA TYR A 107 -9.96 -4.02 -14.21
C TYR A 107 -11.19 -4.00 -13.28
N ALA A 108 -11.11 -3.21 -12.22
CA ALA A 108 -12.19 -3.02 -11.26
C ALA A 108 -13.08 -1.83 -11.67
N LEU A 109 -13.44 -1.76 -12.96
CA LEU A 109 -14.35 -0.75 -13.49
C LEU A 109 -15.80 -1.21 -13.30
N PHE A 110 -16.69 -0.27 -12.98
CA PHE A 110 -18.12 -0.49 -12.98
C PHE A 110 -18.62 -0.56 -14.44
N PRO A 111 -19.07 -1.74 -14.91
CA PRO A 111 -19.37 -1.95 -16.32
C PRO A 111 -20.61 -1.19 -16.79
N ASN A 112 -21.48 -0.84 -15.85
CA ASN A 112 -22.73 -0.11 -16.05
C ASN A 112 -22.58 1.42 -15.90
N LEU A 113 -21.36 1.92 -15.68
CA LEU A 113 -21.06 3.35 -15.62
C LEU A 113 -20.19 3.76 -16.82
N THR A 114 -20.35 4.99 -17.28
CA THR A 114 -19.43 5.58 -18.26
C THR A 114 -18.05 5.81 -17.65
N ILE A 115 -17.02 6.06 -18.45
CA ILE A 115 -15.65 6.31 -17.96
C ILE A 115 -15.61 7.52 -17.03
N GLU A 116 -16.26 8.62 -17.41
CA GLU A 116 -16.34 9.81 -16.55
C GLU A 116 -17.01 9.50 -15.20
N ARG A 117 -18.03 8.62 -15.19
CA ARG A 117 -18.71 8.20 -13.96
C ARG A 117 -17.89 7.23 -13.13
N ASN A 118 -17.09 6.37 -13.77
CA ASN A 118 -16.12 5.52 -13.06
C ASN A 118 -15.09 6.38 -12.33
N ILE A 119 -14.55 7.43 -12.97
CA ILE A 119 -13.59 8.35 -12.37
C ILE A 119 -14.26 9.19 -11.27
N ALA A 120 -15.48 9.68 -11.51
CA ALA A 120 -16.22 10.52 -10.57
C ALA A 120 -16.62 9.77 -9.29
N PHE A 121 -16.90 8.46 -9.38
CA PHE A 121 -17.49 7.67 -8.29
C PHE A 121 -16.76 7.82 -6.95
N GLY A 122 -15.42 7.75 -6.95
CA GLY A 122 -14.63 7.92 -5.73
C GLY A 122 -14.72 9.33 -5.13
N LEU A 123 -14.82 10.35 -5.99
CA LEU A 123 -14.93 11.75 -5.58
C LEU A 123 -16.34 12.08 -5.06
N GLU A 124 -17.37 11.49 -5.67
CA GLU A 124 -18.77 11.57 -5.20
C GLU A 124 -18.92 10.95 -3.82
N ASN A 125 -18.35 9.77 -3.59
CA ASN A 125 -18.37 9.09 -2.30
C ASN A 125 -17.59 9.84 -1.21
N ALA A 126 -16.60 10.64 -1.60
CA ALA A 126 -15.88 11.55 -0.70
C ALA A 126 -16.66 12.85 -0.41
N GLY A 127 -17.87 13.01 -0.95
CA GLY A 127 -18.74 14.16 -0.70
C GLY A 127 -18.27 15.47 -1.34
N ARG A 128 -17.46 15.40 -2.41
CA ARG A 128 -16.93 16.61 -3.05
C ARG A 128 -18.01 17.38 -3.83
N PRO A 129 -17.93 18.71 -3.93
CA PRO A 129 -18.85 19.50 -4.74
C PRO A 129 -18.81 19.10 -6.22
N ARG A 130 -19.98 19.06 -6.87
CA ARG A 130 -20.11 18.62 -8.27
C ARG A 130 -19.21 19.38 -9.26
N ALA A 131 -19.00 20.68 -9.03
CA ALA A 131 -18.11 21.49 -9.87
C ALA A 131 -16.66 21.02 -9.78
N GLU A 132 -16.18 20.70 -8.58
CA GLU A 132 -14.83 20.17 -8.36
C GLU A 132 -14.66 18.77 -8.95
N ILE A 133 -15.69 17.91 -8.83
CA ILE A 133 -15.70 16.58 -9.42
C ILE A 133 -15.55 16.68 -10.93
N ASN A 134 -16.38 17.49 -11.60
CA ASN A 134 -16.34 17.65 -13.04
C ASN A 134 -14.97 18.17 -13.53
N ALA A 135 -14.41 19.17 -12.83
CA ALA A 135 -13.08 19.69 -13.14
C ALA A 135 -11.99 18.62 -12.99
N ARG A 136 -12.02 17.86 -11.89
CA ARG A 136 -11.04 16.80 -11.62
C ARG A 136 -11.14 15.63 -12.59
N VAL A 137 -12.36 15.23 -12.96
CA VAL A 137 -12.58 14.16 -13.96
C VAL A 137 -12.00 14.56 -15.30
N LYS A 138 -12.24 15.81 -15.74
CA LYS A 138 -11.68 16.34 -16.98
C LYS A 138 -10.16 16.33 -16.95
N GLU A 139 -9.56 16.86 -15.87
CA GLU A 139 -8.11 16.89 -15.68
C GLU A 139 -7.49 15.48 -15.75
N LEU A 140 -8.12 14.49 -15.09
CA LEU A 140 -7.63 13.11 -15.10
C LEU A 140 -7.73 12.47 -16.48
N LEU A 141 -8.80 12.72 -17.23
CA LEU A 141 -8.95 12.24 -18.61
C LEU A 141 -7.92 12.87 -19.54
N ASP A 142 -7.64 14.16 -19.39
CA ASP A 142 -6.60 14.86 -20.14
C ASP A 142 -5.20 14.29 -19.80
N LEU A 143 -4.93 14.04 -18.52
CA LEU A 143 -3.65 13.49 -18.04
C LEU A 143 -3.34 12.11 -18.63
N VAL A 144 -4.35 11.24 -18.74
CA VAL A 144 -4.18 9.89 -19.32
C VAL A 144 -4.36 9.86 -20.85
N GLY A 145 -4.64 11.00 -21.48
CA GLY A 145 -4.79 11.10 -22.94
C GLY A 145 -6.09 10.50 -23.48
N LEU A 146 -7.16 10.46 -22.69
CA LEU A 146 -8.46 9.88 -23.07
C LEU A 146 -9.66 10.86 -23.00
N PRO A 147 -9.55 12.16 -23.35
CA PRO A 147 -10.65 13.12 -23.21
C PRO A 147 -11.92 12.71 -23.98
N ASP A 148 -11.76 12.15 -25.18
CA ASP A 148 -12.88 11.76 -26.05
C ASP A 148 -13.56 10.44 -25.63
N GLN A 149 -13.02 9.75 -24.62
CA GLN A 149 -13.56 8.47 -24.14
C GLN A 149 -14.52 8.63 -22.96
N ALA A 150 -14.67 9.83 -22.41
CA ALA A 150 -15.43 10.14 -21.19
C ALA A 150 -16.82 9.48 -21.13
N LYS A 151 -17.56 9.55 -22.25
CA LYS A 151 -18.96 9.08 -22.34
C LYS A 151 -19.10 7.60 -22.72
N LYS A 152 -18.01 6.89 -22.98
CA LYS A 152 -18.04 5.48 -23.32
C LYS A 152 -18.21 4.61 -22.07
N TYR A 153 -18.67 3.39 -22.27
CA TYR A 153 -18.65 2.33 -21.25
C TYR A 153 -17.35 1.52 -21.35
N PRO A 154 -16.91 0.85 -20.26
CA PRO A 154 -15.68 0.05 -20.26
C PRO A 154 -15.57 -0.97 -21.41
N ALA A 155 -16.68 -1.59 -21.81
CA ALA A 155 -16.72 -2.55 -22.92
C ALA A 155 -16.41 -1.95 -24.31
N GLN A 156 -16.37 -0.62 -24.42
CA GLN A 156 -16.09 0.12 -25.67
C GLN A 156 -14.64 0.64 -25.73
N LEU A 157 -13.82 0.33 -24.73
CA LEU A 157 -12.39 0.65 -24.69
C LEU A 157 -11.55 -0.54 -25.13
N SER A 158 -10.38 -0.26 -25.71
CA SER A 158 -9.34 -1.29 -25.82
C SER A 158 -8.80 -1.63 -24.43
N GLY A 159 -8.21 -2.81 -24.25
CA GLY A 159 -7.69 -3.20 -22.93
C GLY A 159 -6.56 -2.30 -22.39
N GLY A 160 -5.90 -1.51 -23.23
CA GLY A 160 -4.86 -0.56 -22.80
C GLY A 160 -5.38 0.84 -22.46
N GLN A 161 -6.64 1.14 -22.82
CA GLN A 161 -7.34 2.38 -22.49
C GLN A 161 -8.11 2.20 -21.18
#